data_AF-A0A4P6PDW1-F1
#
_entry.id   AF-A0A4P6PDW1-F1
#
_cell.length_a   1.000
_cell.length_b   1.000
_cell.length_c   1.000
_cell.angle_alpha   90.00
_cell.angle_beta   90.00
_cell.angle_gamma   90.00
#
_symmetry.space_group_name_H-M   'P 1'
#
loop_
_entity.id
_entity.type
_entity.pdbx_description
1 polymer ?
#
loop_
_entity_poly.entity_id
_entity_poly.type
_entity_poly.pdbx_seq_one_letter_code
_entity_poly.pdbx_strand_id
1 'polypeptide(L)'
;MKRIWITLIAAFFCLQAFTGEIGLPTERLALPAVSGTHLICIWDDTAQDWMGSFETYDHSGVYEFQVPEWGKWYWIGLWDSSKGEYVYGKWIGHFLTD
;
A
#
# COMPACT_ATOMS: atom_id res chain seq x y z
N MET A 1 9.21 -53.78 -32.77
CA MET A 1 8.28 -52.73 -32.28
C MET A 1 8.58 -52.47 -30.81
N LYS A 2 9.50 -51.54 -30.51
CA LYS A 2 9.97 -51.24 -29.15
C LYS A 2 9.54 -49.83 -28.76
N ARG A 3 8.86 -49.77 -27.62
CA ARG A 3 8.31 -48.61 -26.91
C ARG A 3 9.45 -47.70 -26.45
N ILE A 4 9.73 -46.60 -27.14
CA ILE A 4 10.71 -45.60 -26.68
C ILE A 4 10.29 -44.21 -27.15
N TRP A 5 9.17 -43.68 -26.66
CA TRP A 5 8.75 -42.29 -26.96
C TRP A 5 8.00 -41.62 -25.80
N ILE A 6 8.26 -42.00 -24.54
CA ILE A 6 7.62 -41.35 -23.38
C ILE A 6 8.66 -41.15 -22.26
N THR A 7 9.71 -40.39 -22.54
CA THR A 7 10.65 -39.98 -21.47
C THR A 7 11.29 -38.62 -21.68
N LEU A 8 10.70 -37.74 -22.50
CA LEU A 8 11.25 -36.40 -22.76
C LEU A 8 10.32 -35.23 -22.37
N ILE A 9 9.16 -35.51 -21.77
CA ILE A 9 8.19 -34.47 -21.35
C ILE A 9 8.27 -34.18 -19.84
N ALA A 10 8.90 -35.07 -19.05
CA ALA A 10 8.94 -34.94 -17.59
C ALA A 10 10.02 -33.97 -17.05
N ALA A 11 10.98 -33.52 -17.88
CA ALA A 11 12.07 -32.65 -17.44
C ALA A 11 11.76 -31.15 -17.58
N PHE A 12 10.62 -30.78 -18.18
CA PHE A 12 10.30 -29.37 -18.46
C PHE A 12 9.55 -28.65 -17.33
N PHE A 13 9.12 -29.36 -16.29
CA PHE A 13 8.27 -28.78 -15.23
C PHE A 13 8.99 -28.40 -13.92
N CYS A 14 10.32 -28.57 -13.83
CA CYS A 14 11.07 -28.33 -12.58
C CYS A 14 11.86 -27.01 -12.52
N LEU A 15 11.67 -26.08 -13.46
CA LEU A 15 12.30 -24.77 -13.44
C LEU A 15 11.25 -23.67 -13.20
N GLN A 16 10.45 -23.80 -12.15
CA GLN A 16 9.82 -22.61 -11.58
C GLN A 16 10.86 -21.94 -10.70
N ALA A 17 11.57 -20.97 -11.26
CA ALA A 17 12.36 -20.05 -10.46
C ALA A 17 11.40 -19.41 -9.44
N PHE A 18 11.63 -19.63 -8.15
CA PHE A 18 10.99 -18.84 -7.11
C PHE A 18 11.57 -17.44 -7.21
N THR A 19 11.02 -16.62 -8.09
CA THR A 19 11.18 -15.17 -8.02
C THR A 19 10.41 -14.74 -6.77
N GLY A 20 11.10 -14.65 -5.64
CA GLY A 20 10.48 -14.18 -4.41
C GLY A 20 9.94 -12.76 -4.61
N GLU A 21 8.65 -12.56 -4.39
CA GLU A 21 8.04 -11.23 -4.40
C GLU A 21 8.19 -10.60 -3.02
N ILE A 22 8.58 -9.33 -2.97
CA ILE A 22 8.59 -8.55 -1.73
C ILE A 22 7.16 -8.04 -1.49
N GLY A 23 6.51 -8.55 -0.44
CA GLY A 23 5.17 -8.13 -0.04
C GLY A 23 5.12 -6.64 0.36
N LEU A 24 3.94 -6.04 0.23
CA LEU A 24 3.72 -4.63 0.57
C LEU A 24 3.77 -4.42 2.10
N PRO A 25 4.53 -3.44 2.60
CA PRO A 25 4.66 -3.21 4.03
C PRO A 25 3.40 -2.57 4.62
N THR A 26 3.25 -2.69 5.94
CA THR A 26 2.32 -1.88 6.73
C THR A 26 3.08 -0.65 7.23
N GLU A 27 2.55 0.53 6.90
CA GLU A 27 3.08 1.82 7.37
C GLU A 27 2.34 2.25 8.63
N ARG A 28 3.09 2.83 9.58
CA ARG A 28 2.57 3.31 10.87
C ARG A 28 2.91 4.78 11.06
N LEU A 29 1.91 5.64 10.96
CA LEU A 29 2.05 7.09 11.07
C LEU A 29 1.62 7.59 12.43
N ALA A 30 2.51 8.33 13.10
CA ALA A 30 2.12 9.14 14.25
C ALA A 30 1.32 10.36 13.77
N LEU A 31 0.17 10.59 14.38
CA LEU A 31 -0.71 11.71 14.09
C LEU A 31 -0.76 12.68 15.29
N PRO A 32 -0.99 13.98 15.05
CA PRO A 32 -1.09 14.95 16.14
C PRO A 32 -2.27 14.64 17.05
N ALA A 33 -2.16 15.05 18.31
CA ALA A 33 -3.30 15.04 19.22
C ALA A 33 -4.33 16.08 18.76
N VAL A 34 -5.51 15.62 18.40
CA VAL A 34 -6.64 16.44 17.94
C VAL A 34 -7.91 16.06 18.71
N SER A 35 -8.98 16.84 18.56
CA SER A 35 -10.27 16.59 19.21
C SER A 35 -11.43 16.91 18.27
N GLY A 36 -12.46 16.07 18.26
CA GLY A 36 -13.64 16.24 17.39
C GLY A 36 -13.57 15.34 16.16
N THR A 37 -14.53 15.43 15.25
CA THR A 37 -14.57 14.51 14.09
C THR A 37 -13.49 14.85 13.07
N HIS A 38 -12.61 13.88 12.81
CA HIS A 38 -11.59 13.98 11.78
C HIS A 38 -11.68 12.81 10.81
N LEU A 39 -11.26 13.06 9.58
CA LEU A 39 -11.18 12.05 8.53
C LEU A 39 -9.74 11.88 8.06
N ILE A 40 -9.35 10.63 7.78
CA ILE A 40 -8.12 10.30 7.07
C ILE A 40 -8.41 10.28 5.58
N CYS A 41 -7.60 11.00 4.82
CA CYS A 41 -7.66 11.07 3.37
C CYS A 41 -6.32 10.58 2.80
N ILE A 42 -6.36 9.75 1.76
CA ILE A 42 -5.17 9.28 1.06
C ILE A 42 -5.30 9.69 -0.41
N TRP A 43 -4.35 10.45 -0.93
CA TRP A 43 -4.27 10.84 -2.33
C TRP A 43 -3.16 10.05 -3.03
N ASP A 44 -3.48 9.42 -4.16
CA ASP A 44 -2.50 8.76 -5.04
C ASP A 44 -2.05 9.76 -6.10
N ASP A 45 -0.77 10.14 -6.07
CA ASP A 45 -0.21 11.09 -7.02
C ASP A 45 -0.09 10.53 -8.44
N THR A 46 0.04 9.22 -8.60
CA THR A 46 0.09 8.61 -9.93
C THR A 46 -1.29 8.57 -10.57
N ALA A 47 -2.32 8.21 -9.79
CA ALA A 47 -3.70 8.18 -10.25
C ALA A 47 -4.33 9.58 -10.35
N GLN A 48 -3.75 10.57 -9.64
CA GLN A 48 -4.33 11.89 -9.45
C GLN A 48 -5.77 11.81 -8.91
N ASP A 49 -5.97 10.94 -7.92
CA ASP A 49 -7.28 10.68 -7.31
C ASP A 49 -7.18 10.30 -5.82
N TRP A 50 -8.29 10.44 -5.11
CA TRP A 50 -8.45 9.98 -3.74
C TRP A 50 -8.57 8.45 -3.71
N MET A 51 -7.82 7.83 -2.82
CA MET A 51 -7.89 6.41 -2.59
C MET A 51 -9.09 6.06 -1.70
N GLY A 52 -10.08 5.42 -2.30
CA GLY A 52 -11.22 4.88 -1.56
C GLY A 52 -12.06 5.94 -0.84
N SER A 53 -12.76 5.50 0.19
CA SER A 53 -13.55 6.38 1.07
C SER A 53 -12.69 6.94 2.19
N PHE A 54 -12.98 8.17 2.62
CA PHE A 54 -12.32 8.76 3.78
C PHE A 54 -12.70 8.02 5.07
N GLU A 55 -11.70 7.64 5.85
CA GLU A 55 -11.87 6.88 7.08
C GLU A 55 -12.06 7.81 8.28
N THR A 56 -12.92 7.47 9.23
CA THR A 56 -13.01 8.26 10.47
C THR A 56 -11.82 7.96 11.38
N TYR A 57 -11.13 9.00 11.82
CA TYR A 57 -10.01 8.87 12.74
C TYR A 57 -10.49 8.69 14.18
N ASP A 58 -9.91 7.70 14.87
CA ASP A 58 -10.29 7.28 16.22
C ASP A 58 -9.56 8.02 17.35
N HIS A 59 -8.64 8.92 17.01
CA HIS A 59 -7.80 9.66 17.98
C HIS A 59 -6.78 8.80 18.74
N SER A 60 -6.42 7.62 18.23
CA SER A 60 -5.44 6.73 18.86
C SER A 60 -4.00 7.29 18.89
N GLY A 61 -3.74 8.39 18.18
CA GLY A 61 -2.41 8.98 18.00
C GLY A 61 -1.62 8.33 16.86
N VAL A 62 -2.17 7.30 16.22
CA VAL A 62 -1.51 6.52 15.18
C VAL A 62 -2.51 6.15 14.08
N TYR A 63 -2.06 6.14 12.84
CA TYR A 63 -2.78 5.54 11.72
C TYR A 63 -1.92 4.47 11.05
N GLU A 64 -2.48 3.28 10.90
CA GLU A 64 -1.81 2.14 10.27
C GLU A 64 -2.54 1.76 8.99
N PHE A 65 -1.79 1.61 7.90
CA PHE A 65 -2.33 1.20 6.61
C PHE A 65 -1.33 0.35 5.86
N GLN A 66 -1.83 -0.57 5.02
CA GLN A 66 -0.96 -1.28 4.09
C GLN A 66 -0.64 -0.38 2.91
N VAL A 67 0.63 -0.27 2.56
CA VAL A 67 1.06 0.46 1.37
C VAL A 67 0.38 -0.16 0.14
N PRO A 68 -0.33 0.62 -0.69
CA PRO A 68 -1.11 0.04 -1.78
C PRO A 68 -0.24 -0.53 -2.91
N GLU A 69 0.85 0.15 -3.26
CA GLU A 69 1.74 -0.25 -4.35
C GLU A 69 3.15 0.30 -4.15
N TRP A 70 4.15 -0.45 -4.63
CA TRP A 70 5.53 0.02 -4.69
C TRP A 70 5.71 1.10 -5.77
N GLY A 71 6.70 1.98 -5.59
CA GLY A 71 7.11 2.92 -6.63
C GLY A 71 6.18 4.13 -6.80
N LYS A 72 5.23 4.32 -5.88
CA LYS A 72 4.26 5.43 -5.92
C LYS A 72 4.43 6.37 -4.72
N TRP A 73 3.96 7.60 -4.93
CA TRP A 73 3.81 8.61 -3.89
C TRP A 73 2.36 8.74 -3.47
N TYR A 74 2.15 8.79 -2.16
CA TYR A 74 0.86 8.99 -1.53
C TYR A 74 0.93 10.19 -0.59
N TRP A 75 -0.08 11.05 -0.63
CA TRP A 75 -0.27 12.07 0.39
C TRP A 75 -1.32 11.62 1.39
N ILE A 76 -0.96 11.64 2.67
CA ILE A 76 -1.85 11.28 3.77
C ILE A 76 -2.23 12.57 4.50
N GLY A 77 -3.54 12.86 4.56
CA GLY A 77 -4.11 14.03 5.20
C GLY A 77 -5.00 13.67 6.38
N LEU A 78 -5.01 14.54 7.39
CA LEU A 78 -5.99 14.53 8.48
C LEU A 78 -6.88 15.76 8.35
N TRP A 79 -8.14 15.56 7.99
CA TRP A 79 -9.12 16.60 7.74
C TRP A 79 -9.97 16.85 8.99
N ASP A 80 -10.03 18.10 9.46
CA ASP A 80 -10.95 18.56 10.50
C ASP A 80 -12.28 18.95 9.84
N SER A 81 -13.30 18.10 10.01
CA SER A 81 -14.61 18.32 9.39
C SER A 81 -15.35 19.55 9.91
N SER A 82 -15.03 20.01 11.12
CA SER A 82 -15.69 21.16 11.73
C SER A 82 -15.17 22.49 11.21
N LYS A 83 -13.87 22.55 10.90
CA LYS A 83 -13.20 23.75 10.39
C LYS A 83 -13.10 23.76 8.87
N GLY A 84 -13.22 22.60 8.22
CA GLY A 84 -13.06 22.48 6.79
C GLY A 84 -11.61 22.71 6.35
N GLU A 85 -10.65 22.18 7.10
CA GLU A 85 -9.22 22.33 6.81
C GLU A 85 -8.42 21.07 7.15
N TYR A 86 -7.26 20.92 6.52
CA TYR A 86 -6.29 19.89 6.90
C TYR A 86 -5.45 20.37 8.07
N VAL A 87 -5.45 19.60 9.16
CA VAL A 87 -4.64 19.87 10.36
C VAL A 87 -3.32 19.12 10.34
N TYR A 88 -3.16 18.17 9.41
CA TYR A 88 -1.93 17.45 9.13
C TYR A 88 -1.90 16.97 7.68
N GLY A 89 -0.70 16.89 7.10
CA GLY A 89 -0.46 16.35 5.77
C GLY A 89 0.97 15.85 5.63
N LYS A 90 1.17 14.67 5.05
CA LYS A 90 2.51 14.11 4.80
C LYS A 90 2.54 13.28 3.52
N TRP A 91 3.59 13.50 2.72
CA TRP A 91 3.93 12.66 1.58
C TRP A 91 4.74 11.44 2.00
N ILE A 92 4.39 10.28 1.44
CA ILE A 92 5.03 9.00 1.71
C ILE A 92 5.20 8.26 0.40
N GLY A 93 6.35 7.65 0.20
CA GLY A 93 6.59 6.78 -0.94
C GLY A 93 7.52 5.65 -0.54
N HIS A 94 7.21 4.45 -1.03
CA HIS A 94 7.96 3.24 -0.76
C HIS A 94 8.52 2.71 -2.08
N PHE A 95 9.83 2.60 -2.17
CA PHE A 95 10.55 2.27 -3.40
C PHE A 95 11.45 1.07 -3.16
N LEU A 96 11.44 0.13 -4.11
CA LEU A 96 12.44 -0.93 -4.17
C LEU A 96 13.70 -0.37 -4.83
N THR A 97 14.86 -0.68 -4.27
CA THR A 97 16.16 -0.26 -4.78
C THR A 97 17.09 -1.47 -4.89
N ASP A 98 17.95 -1.47 -5.89
CA ASP A 98 18.96 -2.51 -6.16
C ASP A 98 20.12 -2.51 -5.15
#